data_AF-A0A0F6W201-F1
#
_entry.id   AF-A0A0F6W201-F1
#
_cell.length_a   1.000
_cell.length_b   1.000
_cell.length_c   1.000
_cell.angle_alpha   90.00
_cell.angle_beta   90.00
_cell.angle_gamma   90.00
#
_symmetry.space_group_name_H-M   'P 1'
#
loop_
_entity.id
_entity.type
_entity.pdbx_description
1 polymer ?
#
loop_
_entity_poly.entity_id
_entity_poly.type
_entity_poly.pdbx_seq_one_letter_code
_entity_poly.pdbx_strand_id
1 'polypeptide(L)'
;MIALLRKELRALVPHALLCFLVISGDVISRPLTEQLDIQTWSSISAVDPGEGGGLAFMLALVAFFVAYAAFPREHDDGTIDFLRSLPVTRRAIFSAKMLAGAGVLVLFTALGQVTNWLLQLPNPQSFSGDQFRLDVALGVAALQSTFVLVLYAHGVLASTMRRFGLLPYALVMFVLLAAEEIEPSLAWLNPASICRLAYRGQVLLVPWGDIAVHVPIALVALGISYLVWMGPFEQLRDALAPKRDGRAAIAFGCGTAVVVFVGLAVMTVLAVRSVQENGLPSDEPEGIDWQTAEARTEHYAFVYPTNLRARALRLVGSADDIAESVARVVGAREVPFITVDLAETSAHHEGIAAGTRIRMGLVGQDDDARLRHVLAHESTHVLQGRESDRRLMTQRGTRAFVEGSAEWVAYRVVPNDAAQTESRIVAAAGWTRHRLQLEDVLDDESLRQRFDTSLAYSLGEVLTEGIARACGERAVGDVMRAIGRSDAPQDLEPLALWQDALQSIGCSEVAARAQMERVIDDVARDHADAIAALPRAGAAVTGRDEETTTVVATLDRDAPEGATWTLRVRRDRMVSDTEIRSVRGVVDAARRRVTFLVPRGWSWPRFDLQVCMVPVGGNWSWCEGWTSG
;
A
#
# COMPACT_ATOMS: atom_id res chain seq x y z
N MET A 1 8.00 12.66 -46.31
CA MET A 1 7.61 12.35 -44.92
C MET A 1 8.41 11.18 -44.35
N ILE A 2 8.35 9.97 -44.94
CA ILE A 2 9.03 8.76 -44.43
C ILE A 2 10.53 8.96 -44.18
N ALA A 3 11.26 9.58 -45.12
CA ALA A 3 12.69 9.86 -44.95
C ALA A 3 13.00 10.80 -43.77
N LEU A 4 12.13 11.79 -43.52
CA LEU A 4 12.26 12.70 -42.37
C LEU A 4 11.99 11.94 -41.07
N LEU A 5 10.91 11.17 -41.01
CA LEU A 5 10.58 10.36 -39.83
C LEU A 5 11.74 9.40 -39.48
N ARG A 6 12.33 8.74 -40.49
CA ARG A 6 13.50 7.88 -40.29
C ARG A 6 14.73 8.64 -39.77
N LYS A 7 14.96 9.87 -40.25
CA LYS A 7 16.03 10.75 -39.74
C LYS A 7 15.78 11.09 -38.27
N GLU A 8 14.57 11.55 -37.93
CA GLU A 8 14.23 11.95 -36.57
C GLU A 8 14.27 10.77 -35.59
N LEU A 9 13.75 9.60 -35.98
CA LEU A 9 13.88 8.37 -35.17
C LEU A 9 15.34 8.00 -34.94
N ARG A 10 16.21 8.07 -35.97
CA ARG A 10 17.65 7.83 -35.83
C ARG A 10 18.30 8.81 -34.85
N ALA A 11 17.87 10.07 -34.86
CA ALA A 11 18.37 11.08 -33.93
C ALA A 11 17.95 10.80 -32.48
N LEU A 12 16.77 10.18 -32.27
CA LEU A 12 16.26 9.79 -30.96
C LEU A 12 16.76 8.43 -30.46
N VAL A 13 17.44 7.62 -31.28
CA VAL A 13 17.95 6.29 -30.87
C VAL A 13 18.72 6.31 -29.54
N PRO A 14 19.68 7.24 -29.29
CA PRO A 14 20.39 7.26 -28.00
C PRO A 14 19.46 7.45 -26.80
N HIS A 15 18.38 8.21 -26.98
CA HIS A 15 17.39 8.49 -25.95
C HIS A 15 16.48 7.28 -25.75
N ALA A 16 16.06 6.63 -26.85
CA ALA A 16 15.32 5.38 -26.79
C ALA A 16 16.12 4.26 -26.09
N LEU A 17 17.43 4.18 -26.31
CA LEU A 17 18.32 3.23 -25.62
C LEU A 17 18.44 3.54 -24.12
N LEU A 18 18.59 4.82 -23.75
CA LEU A 18 18.58 5.23 -22.34
C LEU A 18 17.26 4.85 -21.67
N CYS A 19 16.14 5.14 -22.33
CA CYS A 19 14.82 4.77 -21.86
C CYS A 19 14.70 3.24 -21.69
N PHE A 20 15.15 2.46 -22.68
CA PHE A 20 15.20 1.01 -22.58
C PHE A 20 16.05 0.52 -21.39
N LEU A 21 17.20 1.15 -21.14
CA LEU A 21 18.06 0.81 -19.99
C LEU A 21 17.39 1.11 -18.66
N VAL A 22 16.65 2.21 -18.54
CA VAL A 22 15.88 2.55 -17.34
C VAL A 22 14.80 1.49 -17.06
N ILE A 23 14.01 1.10 -18.07
CA ILE A 23 13.01 0.03 -17.92
C ILE A 23 13.66 -1.33 -17.64
N SER A 24 14.76 -1.64 -18.33
CA SER A 24 15.47 -2.91 -18.16
C SER A 24 16.17 -3.02 -16.81
N GLY A 25 16.33 -1.89 -16.10
CA GLY A 25 16.84 -1.86 -14.73
C GLY A 25 16.10 -2.85 -13.84
N ASP A 26 14.77 -2.87 -13.89
CA ASP A 26 13.94 -3.79 -13.10
C ASP A 26 14.12 -5.24 -13.52
N VAL A 27 14.27 -5.50 -14.83
CA VAL A 27 14.53 -6.86 -15.35
C VAL A 27 15.84 -7.43 -14.82
N ILE A 28 16.82 -6.57 -14.54
CA ILE A 28 18.13 -6.96 -14.03
C ILE A 28 18.13 -6.97 -12.49
N SER A 29 17.59 -5.94 -11.86
CA SER A 29 17.69 -5.73 -10.40
C SER A 29 16.77 -6.64 -9.62
N ARG A 30 15.52 -6.82 -10.04
CA ARG A 30 14.53 -7.61 -9.29
C ARG A 30 14.95 -9.07 -9.14
N PRO A 31 15.38 -9.81 -10.18
CA PRO A 31 15.88 -11.17 -9.97
C PRO A 31 17.11 -11.29 -9.05
N LEU A 32 17.86 -10.20 -8.83
CA LEU A 32 19.01 -10.16 -7.92
C LEU A 32 18.64 -9.79 -6.48
N THR A 33 17.52 -9.09 -6.28
CA THR A 33 17.13 -8.49 -4.99
C THR A 33 15.85 -9.08 -4.42
N GLU A 34 15.04 -9.69 -5.27
CA GLU A 34 13.71 -10.22 -4.99
C GLU A 34 13.60 -11.66 -5.53
N GLN A 35 12.66 -12.42 -4.96
CA GLN A 35 12.33 -13.77 -5.42
C GLN A 35 11.14 -13.65 -6.39
N LEU A 36 11.40 -13.72 -7.70
CA LEU A 36 10.38 -13.48 -8.73
C LEU A 36 9.24 -14.51 -8.72
N ASP A 37 9.50 -15.71 -8.20
CA ASP A 37 8.55 -16.80 -8.06
C ASP A 37 7.48 -16.57 -6.98
N ILE A 38 7.65 -15.55 -6.13
CA ILE A 38 6.67 -15.17 -5.09
C ILE A 38 6.02 -13.81 -5.34
N GLN A 39 6.48 -13.05 -6.34
CA GLN A 39 5.94 -11.73 -6.64
C GLN A 39 4.69 -11.86 -7.50
N THR A 40 3.58 -11.26 -7.08
CA THR A 40 2.38 -11.17 -7.93
C THR A 40 2.63 -10.26 -9.13
N TRP A 41 1.88 -10.45 -10.20
CA TRP A 41 1.98 -9.53 -11.34
C TRP A 41 1.68 -8.08 -10.93
N SER A 42 0.79 -7.86 -9.96
CA SER A 42 0.44 -6.52 -9.47
C SER A 42 1.62 -5.80 -8.84
N SER A 43 2.37 -6.50 -7.98
CA SER A 43 3.61 -6.02 -7.36
C SER A 43 4.73 -5.76 -8.38
N ILE A 44 4.86 -6.63 -9.39
CA ILE A 44 5.87 -6.44 -10.45
C ILE A 44 5.56 -5.21 -11.29
N SER A 45 4.30 -5.06 -11.69
CA SER A 45 3.89 -4.04 -12.66
C SER A 45 3.42 -2.72 -12.06
N ALA A 46 3.42 -2.61 -10.72
CA ALA A 46 2.87 -1.49 -9.97
C ALA A 46 1.45 -1.13 -10.44
N VAL A 47 0.62 -2.17 -10.67
CA VAL A 47 -0.76 -1.99 -11.10
C VAL A 47 -1.74 -1.93 -9.94
N ASP A 48 -1.24 -2.03 -8.71
CA ASP A 48 -2.07 -1.94 -7.51
C ASP A 48 -2.72 -0.55 -7.39
N PRO A 49 -3.97 -0.47 -6.88
CA PRO A 49 -4.68 0.79 -6.75
C PRO A 49 -3.88 1.80 -5.93
N GLY A 50 -3.62 2.98 -6.50
CA GLY A 50 -2.90 4.06 -5.82
C GLY A 50 -1.37 4.09 -6.04
N GLU A 51 -0.75 3.04 -6.56
CA GLU A 51 0.72 2.96 -6.69
C GLU A 51 1.33 3.67 -7.92
N GLY A 52 0.52 4.40 -8.71
CA GLY A 52 0.96 5.00 -9.97
C GLY A 52 1.84 6.26 -9.87
N GLY A 53 1.98 6.87 -8.68
CA GLY A 53 2.59 8.19 -8.52
C GLY A 53 4.07 8.27 -8.93
N GLY A 54 4.89 7.33 -8.41
CA GLY A 54 6.33 7.30 -8.72
C GLY A 54 6.62 7.02 -10.19
N LEU A 55 5.87 6.07 -10.78
CA LEU A 55 5.98 5.74 -12.20
C LEU A 55 5.55 6.92 -13.09
N ALA A 56 4.47 7.62 -12.73
CA ALA A 56 4.02 8.81 -13.45
C ALA A 56 5.09 9.92 -13.47
N PHE A 57 5.81 10.12 -12.37
CA PHE A 57 6.93 11.07 -12.33
C PHE A 57 8.06 10.66 -13.29
N MET A 58 8.47 9.39 -13.30
CA MET A 58 9.50 8.88 -14.22
C MET A 58 9.07 9.02 -15.68
N LEU A 59 7.81 8.68 -15.99
CA LEU A 59 7.21 8.85 -17.32
C LEU A 59 7.19 10.32 -17.75
N ALA A 60 6.93 11.25 -16.82
CA ALA A 60 6.99 12.68 -17.08
C ALA A 60 8.41 13.13 -17.48
N LEU A 61 9.42 12.73 -16.71
CA LEU A 61 10.82 13.06 -17.02
C LEU A 61 11.21 12.57 -18.42
N VAL A 62 10.86 11.33 -18.76
CA VAL A 62 11.13 10.74 -20.08
C VAL A 62 10.41 11.52 -21.19
N ALA A 63 9.14 11.87 -21.00
CA ALA A 63 8.37 12.64 -21.99
C ALA A 63 8.99 14.02 -22.27
N PHE A 64 9.38 14.75 -21.22
CA PHE A 64 10.05 16.04 -21.37
C PHE A 64 11.44 15.91 -22.01
N PHE A 65 12.21 14.89 -21.62
CA PHE A 65 13.52 14.64 -22.19
C PHE A 65 13.43 14.37 -23.69
N VAL A 66 12.47 13.54 -24.14
CA VAL A 66 12.24 13.28 -25.57
C VAL A 66 11.80 14.54 -26.31
N ALA A 67 10.95 15.38 -25.72
CA ALA A 67 10.55 16.66 -26.33
C ALA A 67 11.74 17.62 -26.53
N TYR A 68 12.60 17.74 -25.51
CA TYR A 68 13.79 18.57 -25.52
C TYR A 68 14.93 18.01 -26.38
N ALA A 69 14.94 16.72 -26.66
CA ALA A 69 15.83 16.12 -27.65
C ALA A 69 15.35 16.38 -29.08
N ALA A 70 14.02 16.42 -29.29
CA ALA A 70 13.43 16.48 -30.61
C ALA A 70 13.35 17.90 -31.22
N PHE A 71 13.11 18.96 -30.44
CA PHE A 71 12.75 20.29 -30.98
C PHE A 71 13.82 21.40 -30.86
N PRO A 72 14.53 21.56 -29.73
CA PRO A 72 15.60 22.55 -29.58
C PRO A 72 16.85 22.26 -30.41
N ARG A 73 17.09 20.99 -30.75
CA ARG A 73 18.37 20.52 -31.30
C ARG A 73 18.84 21.26 -32.55
N GLU A 74 18.01 21.36 -33.58
CA GLU A 74 18.39 22.03 -34.83
C GLU A 74 18.67 23.52 -34.64
N HIS A 75 18.00 24.12 -33.67
CA HIS A 75 18.20 25.52 -33.31
C HIS A 75 19.51 25.73 -32.55
N ASP A 76 19.86 24.81 -31.68
CA ASP A 76 21.10 24.87 -30.89
C ASP A 76 22.32 24.47 -31.74
N ASP A 77 22.16 23.51 -32.64
CA ASP A 77 23.19 23.06 -33.60
C ASP A 77 23.38 24.05 -34.77
N GLY A 78 22.53 25.10 -34.88
CA GLY A 78 22.59 26.08 -35.97
C GLY A 78 22.22 25.51 -37.35
N THR A 79 21.57 24.34 -37.41
CA THR A 79 21.24 23.64 -38.65
C THR A 79 19.83 23.95 -39.17
N ILE A 80 19.07 24.78 -38.45
CA ILE A 80 17.69 25.12 -38.82
C ILE A 80 17.60 25.81 -40.19
N ASP A 81 18.54 26.69 -40.53
CA ASP A 81 18.52 27.43 -41.80
C ASP A 81 18.85 26.51 -42.97
N PHE A 82 19.75 25.54 -42.77
CA PHE A 82 19.99 24.48 -43.73
C PHE A 82 18.72 23.66 -43.97
N LEU A 83 18.01 23.25 -42.92
CA LEU A 83 16.73 22.52 -43.08
C LEU A 83 15.65 23.35 -43.77
N ARG A 84 15.63 24.68 -43.56
CA ARG A 84 14.72 25.61 -44.24
C ARG A 84 15.06 25.79 -45.73
N SER A 85 16.30 25.54 -46.14
CA SER A 85 16.74 25.61 -47.54
C SER A 85 16.40 24.35 -48.36
N LEU A 86 16.12 23.22 -47.70
CA LEU A 86 15.70 21.99 -48.38
C LEU A 86 14.28 22.15 -48.95
N PRO A 87 13.91 21.41 -50.02
CA PRO A 87 12.56 21.40 -50.59
C PRO A 87 11.57 20.61 -49.71
N VAL A 88 11.52 20.96 -48.43
CA VAL A 88 10.70 20.32 -47.40
C VAL A 88 9.94 21.41 -46.65
N THR A 89 8.63 21.23 -46.49
CA THR A 89 7.81 22.21 -45.76
C THR A 89 8.09 22.17 -44.26
N ARG A 90 8.03 23.33 -43.58
CA ARG A 90 8.14 23.42 -42.11
C ARG A 90 7.14 22.51 -41.39
N ARG A 91 5.94 22.37 -41.96
CA ARG A 91 4.89 21.46 -41.50
C ARG A 91 5.35 20.00 -41.50
N ALA A 92 5.96 19.56 -42.60
CA ALA A 92 6.45 18.19 -42.71
C ALA A 92 7.57 17.88 -41.70
N ILE A 93 8.44 18.84 -41.41
CA ILE A 93 9.49 18.70 -40.39
C ILE A 93 8.86 18.59 -38.99
N PHE A 94 7.95 19.52 -38.65
CA PHE A 94 7.26 19.50 -37.35
C PHE A 94 6.52 18.17 -37.12
N SER A 95 5.71 17.74 -38.10
CA SER A 95 4.97 16.48 -38.01
C SER A 95 5.89 15.27 -37.89
N ALA A 96 7.01 15.24 -38.63
CA ALA A 96 7.97 14.14 -38.52
C ALA A 96 8.60 14.05 -37.12
N LYS A 97 8.95 15.18 -36.50
CA LYS A 97 9.47 15.25 -35.13
C LYS A 97 8.44 14.84 -34.09
N MET A 98 7.22 15.35 -34.21
CA MET A 98 6.09 14.98 -33.37
C MET A 98 5.86 13.47 -33.38
N LEU A 99 5.74 12.88 -34.58
CA LEU A 99 5.52 11.45 -34.74
C LEU A 99 6.69 10.60 -34.26
N ALA A 100 7.94 11.05 -34.46
CA ALA A 100 9.12 10.34 -33.98
C ALA A 100 9.15 10.27 -32.45
N GLY A 101 8.97 11.40 -31.75
CA GLY A 101 8.97 11.43 -30.29
C GLY A 101 7.78 10.68 -29.70
N ALA A 102 6.57 10.87 -30.25
CA ALA A 102 5.39 10.11 -29.86
C ALA A 102 5.59 8.59 -30.01
N GLY A 103 6.16 8.16 -31.14
CA GLY A 103 6.45 6.75 -31.40
C GLY A 103 7.44 6.14 -30.39
N VAL A 104 8.49 6.89 -30.01
CA VAL A 104 9.46 6.45 -28.99
C VAL A 104 8.78 6.29 -27.62
N LEU A 105 7.91 7.23 -27.22
CA LEU A 105 7.23 7.19 -25.93
C LEU A 105 6.17 6.09 -25.86
N VAL A 106 5.38 5.88 -26.92
CA VAL A 106 4.43 4.77 -26.99
C VAL A 106 5.17 3.43 -26.92
N LEU A 107 6.25 3.28 -27.70
CA LEU A 107 7.08 2.08 -27.66
C LEU A 107 7.69 1.85 -26.28
N PHE A 108 8.12 2.90 -25.59
CA PHE A 108 8.64 2.84 -24.23
C PHE A 108 7.62 2.23 -23.26
N THR A 109 6.40 2.76 -23.21
CA THR A 109 5.35 2.24 -22.32
C THR A 109 4.94 0.80 -22.66
N ALA A 110 4.88 0.47 -23.96
CA ALA A 110 4.61 -0.90 -24.40
C ALA A 110 5.72 -1.87 -23.98
N LEU A 111 6.99 -1.48 -24.14
CA LEU A 111 8.13 -2.29 -23.70
C LEU A 111 8.14 -2.49 -22.17
N GLY A 112 7.71 -1.50 -21.39
CA GLY A 112 7.53 -1.65 -19.94
C GLY A 112 6.56 -2.77 -19.57
N GLN A 113 5.46 -2.92 -20.31
CA GLN A 113 4.55 -4.04 -20.08
C GLN A 113 5.12 -5.39 -20.56
N VAL A 114 5.93 -5.38 -21.62
CA VAL A 114 6.66 -6.59 -22.06
C VAL A 114 7.68 -7.01 -21.01
N THR A 115 8.42 -6.08 -20.38
CA THR A 115 9.36 -6.41 -19.31
C THR A 115 8.65 -6.96 -18.08
N ASN A 116 7.50 -6.39 -17.70
CA ASN A 116 6.68 -6.93 -16.62
C ASN A 116 6.20 -8.36 -16.92
N TRP A 117 5.79 -8.61 -18.15
CA TRP A 117 5.41 -9.96 -18.60
C TRP A 117 6.59 -10.93 -18.53
N LEU A 118 7.77 -10.54 -19.02
CA LEU A 118 8.98 -11.36 -19.00
C LEU A 118 9.40 -11.71 -17.56
N LEU A 119 9.33 -10.74 -16.65
CA LEU A 119 9.63 -10.94 -15.22
C LEU A 119 8.68 -11.94 -14.56
N GLN A 120 7.47 -12.11 -15.08
CA GLN A 120 6.48 -13.05 -14.54
C GLN A 120 6.59 -14.46 -15.12
N LEU A 121 7.33 -14.66 -16.22
CA LEU A 121 7.50 -16.00 -16.82
C LEU A 121 8.07 -17.06 -15.86
N PRO A 122 9.02 -16.75 -14.96
CA PRO A 122 9.54 -17.72 -13.99
C PRO A 122 8.55 -18.07 -12.87
N ASN A 123 7.45 -17.33 -12.72
CA ASN A 123 6.56 -17.49 -11.58
C ASN A 123 5.59 -18.69 -11.78
N PRO A 124 5.68 -19.74 -10.94
CA PRO A 124 4.82 -20.92 -11.02
C PRO A 124 3.37 -20.65 -10.57
N GLN A 125 3.08 -19.50 -9.93
CA GLN A 125 1.73 -18.96 -9.70
C GLN A 125 1.10 -18.34 -10.96
N SER A 126 1.66 -18.68 -12.13
CA SER A 126 0.78 -18.96 -13.27
C SER A 126 -0.30 -19.98 -12.84
N PHE A 127 -1.37 -20.31 -13.54
CA PHE A 127 -2.43 -21.21 -13.01
C PHE A 127 -3.36 -20.64 -11.89
N SER A 128 -2.89 -19.89 -10.88
CA SER A 128 -3.72 -19.46 -9.72
C SER A 128 -4.53 -18.15 -9.88
N GLY A 129 -4.55 -17.54 -11.06
CA GLY A 129 -5.42 -16.39 -11.37
C GLY A 129 -4.83 -14.98 -11.12
N ASP A 130 -3.75 -14.84 -10.36
CA ASP A 130 -2.99 -13.57 -10.20
C ASP A 130 -1.94 -13.36 -11.32
N GLN A 131 -2.30 -13.83 -12.52
CA GLN A 131 -1.42 -13.87 -13.68
C GLN A 131 -1.33 -12.52 -14.41
N PHE A 132 -0.31 -12.43 -15.27
CA PHE A 132 -0.28 -11.42 -16.33
C PHE A 132 -1.58 -11.45 -17.12
N ARG A 133 -2.28 -10.32 -17.10
CA ARG A 133 -3.53 -10.16 -17.86
C ARG A 133 -3.31 -9.20 -19.01
N LEU A 134 -3.37 -9.74 -20.22
CA LEU A 134 -3.10 -8.98 -21.44
C LEU A 134 -4.06 -7.80 -21.58
N ASP A 135 -5.33 -7.96 -21.22
CA ASP A 135 -6.33 -6.88 -21.28
C ASP A 135 -5.98 -5.73 -20.32
N VAL A 136 -5.60 -6.03 -19.08
CA VAL A 136 -5.17 -5.02 -18.10
C VAL A 136 -3.83 -4.42 -18.52
N ALA A 137 -2.85 -5.21 -18.96
CA ALA A 137 -1.56 -4.72 -19.44
C ALA A 137 -1.70 -3.77 -20.64
N LEU A 138 -2.56 -4.10 -21.61
CA LEU A 138 -2.87 -3.23 -22.74
C LEU A 138 -3.60 -1.95 -22.29
N GLY A 139 -4.51 -2.06 -21.32
CA GLY A 139 -5.19 -0.91 -20.73
C GLY A 139 -4.22 0.04 -20.03
N VAL A 140 -3.32 -0.51 -19.19
CA VAL A 140 -2.27 0.25 -18.49
C VAL A 140 -1.30 0.88 -19.50
N ALA A 141 -0.84 0.14 -20.50
CA ALA A 141 0.00 0.69 -21.58
C ALA A 141 -0.69 1.84 -22.31
N ALA A 142 -2.00 1.73 -22.59
CA ALA A 142 -2.77 2.77 -23.25
C ALA A 142 -2.91 4.03 -22.38
N LEU A 143 -3.15 3.87 -21.07
CA LEU A 143 -3.22 5.00 -20.12
C LEU A 143 -1.85 5.69 -19.97
N GLN A 144 -0.79 4.91 -19.78
CA GLN A 144 0.58 5.41 -19.70
C GLN A 144 0.99 6.12 -21.00
N SER A 145 0.68 5.53 -22.16
CA SER A 145 0.87 6.15 -23.49
C SER A 145 0.12 7.48 -23.60
N THR A 146 -1.15 7.52 -23.18
CA THR A 146 -1.96 8.75 -23.22
C THR A 146 -1.32 9.84 -22.34
N PHE A 147 -0.94 9.47 -21.12
CA PHE A 147 -0.28 10.37 -20.18
C PHE A 147 1.05 10.93 -20.73
N VAL A 148 1.95 10.07 -21.22
CA VAL A 148 3.23 10.55 -21.79
C VAL A 148 3.04 11.39 -23.05
N LEU A 149 2.01 11.14 -23.85
CA LEU A 149 1.70 11.97 -25.02
C LEU A 149 1.14 13.35 -24.63
N VAL A 150 0.32 13.42 -23.58
CA VAL A 150 -0.13 14.69 -22.97
C VAL A 150 1.08 15.48 -22.48
N LEU A 151 1.98 14.85 -21.72
CA LEU A 151 3.18 15.51 -21.21
C LEU A 151 4.18 15.86 -22.32
N TYR A 152 4.30 15.03 -23.36
CA TYR A 152 5.10 15.32 -24.53
C TYR A 152 4.61 16.58 -25.25
N ALA A 153 3.29 16.75 -25.38
CA ALA A 153 2.71 17.97 -25.94
C ALA A 153 3.09 19.22 -25.15
N HIS A 154 2.98 19.16 -23.81
CA HIS A 154 3.44 20.23 -22.93
C HIS A 154 4.95 20.46 -23.06
N GLY A 155 5.74 19.38 -23.14
CA GLY A 155 7.18 19.42 -23.35
C GLY A 155 7.59 20.06 -24.66
N VAL A 156 6.86 19.79 -25.75
CA VAL A 156 7.10 20.43 -27.04
C VAL A 156 6.83 21.93 -26.95
N LEU A 157 5.74 22.35 -26.31
CA LEU A 157 5.46 23.76 -26.05
C LEU A 157 6.55 24.42 -25.20
N ALA A 158 6.91 23.79 -24.07
CA ALA A 158 7.99 24.25 -23.21
C ALA A 158 9.31 24.37 -23.98
N SER A 159 9.64 23.39 -24.83
CA SER A 159 10.87 23.38 -25.61
C SER A 159 10.99 24.56 -26.59
N THR A 160 9.86 25.18 -27.01
CA THR A 160 9.90 26.40 -27.83
C THR A 160 10.52 27.58 -27.09
N MET A 161 10.42 27.59 -25.76
CA MET A 161 11.09 28.53 -24.85
C MET A 161 12.52 28.07 -24.48
N ARG A 162 13.03 27.01 -25.12
CA ARG A 162 14.35 26.42 -24.89
C ARG A 162 14.58 26.14 -23.40
N ARG A 163 15.74 26.57 -22.85
CA ARG A 163 16.16 26.37 -21.46
C ARG A 163 15.18 26.97 -20.44
N PHE A 164 14.30 27.87 -20.87
CA PHE A 164 13.37 28.59 -19.98
C PHE A 164 12.04 27.87 -19.82
N GLY A 165 11.65 26.96 -20.72
CA GLY A 165 10.30 26.39 -20.75
C GLY A 165 9.97 25.40 -19.64
N LEU A 166 10.97 24.68 -19.10
CA LEU A 166 10.75 23.73 -17.99
C LEU A 166 10.35 24.44 -16.70
N LEU A 167 10.87 25.65 -16.45
CA LEU A 167 10.61 26.39 -15.22
C LEU A 167 9.13 26.79 -15.02
N PRO A 168 8.48 27.50 -15.98
CA PRO A 168 7.08 27.84 -15.84
C PRO A 168 6.20 26.58 -15.82
N TYR A 169 6.58 25.53 -16.54
CA TYR A 169 5.85 24.27 -16.48
C TYR A 169 5.95 23.61 -15.09
N ALA A 170 7.15 23.55 -14.52
CA ALA A 170 7.37 23.05 -13.16
C ALA A 170 6.60 23.87 -12.13
N LEU A 171 6.54 25.20 -12.27
CA LEU A 171 5.73 26.06 -11.42
C LEU A 171 4.23 25.76 -11.55
N VAL A 172 3.72 25.57 -12.77
CA VAL A 172 2.31 25.17 -12.99
C VAL A 172 2.04 23.81 -12.33
N MET A 173 2.90 22.82 -12.55
CA MET A 173 2.74 21.50 -11.93
C MET A 173 2.79 21.59 -10.41
N PHE A 174 3.68 22.42 -9.85
CA PHE A 174 3.76 22.65 -8.41
C PHE A 174 2.47 23.29 -7.87
N VAL A 175 1.93 24.31 -8.54
CA VAL A 175 0.66 24.93 -8.16
C VAL A 175 -0.49 23.92 -8.23
N LEU A 176 -0.50 23.05 -9.24
CA LEU A 176 -1.51 21.99 -9.37
C LEU A 176 -1.40 20.94 -8.27
N LEU A 177 -0.19 20.51 -7.92
CA LEU A 177 0.05 19.58 -6.82
C LEU A 177 -0.37 20.20 -5.48
N ALA A 178 0.00 21.46 -5.23
CA ALA A 178 -0.43 22.18 -4.03
C ALA A 178 -1.95 22.37 -3.98
N ALA A 179 -2.59 22.67 -5.12
CA ALA A 179 -4.04 22.80 -5.19
C ALA A 179 -4.76 21.47 -4.95
N GLU A 180 -4.22 20.36 -5.45
CA GLU A 180 -4.73 19.01 -5.18
C GLU A 180 -4.59 18.62 -3.70
N GLU A 181 -3.47 18.96 -3.05
CA GLU A 181 -3.26 18.70 -1.62
C GLU A 181 -4.25 19.50 -0.76
N ILE A 182 -4.48 20.77 -1.12
CA ILE A 182 -5.42 21.65 -0.39
C ILE A 182 -6.87 21.22 -0.62
N GLU A 183 -7.22 20.85 -1.86
CA GLU A 183 -8.57 20.48 -2.26
C GLU A 183 -8.52 19.23 -3.14
N PRO A 184 -8.69 18.02 -2.56
CA PRO A 184 -8.61 16.76 -3.29
C PRO A 184 -9.61 16.64 -4.45
N SER A 185 -10.72 17.41 -4.44
CA SER A 185 -11.64 17.45 -5.58
C SER A 185 -11.04 18.11 -6.83
N LEU A 186 -9.89 18.78 -6.73
CA LEU A 186 -9.12 19.33 -7.85
C LEU A 186 -8.11 18.35 -8.44
N ALA A 187 -8.03 17.11 -7.93
CA ALA A 187 -7.13 16.07 -8.44
C ALA A 187 -7.20 15.85 -9.96
N TRP A 188 -8.37 16.05 -10.58
CA TRP A 188 -8.57 15.92 -12.03
C TRP A 188 -7.78 16.96 -12.85
N LEU A 189 -7.31 18.06 -12.24
CA LEU A 189 -6.43 19.04 -12.88
C LEU A 189 -4.99 18.55 -12.99
N ASN A 190 -4.59 17.53 -12.23
CA ASN A 190 -3.24 16.97 -12.30
C ASN A 190 -3.20 15.91 -13.43
N PRO A 191 -2.37 16.07 -14.48
CA PRO A 191 -2.31 15.09 -15.56
C PRO A 191 -1.90 13.68 -15.09
N ALA A 192 -1.23 13.55 -13.94
CA ALA A 192 -0.87 12.26 -13.35
C ALA A 192 -2.10 11.42 -12.94
N SER A 193 -3.28 12.04 -12.83
CA SER A 193 -4.53 11.34 -12.53
C SER A 193 -4.91 10.30 -13.60
N ILE A 194 -4.47 10.48 -14.87
CA ILE A 194 -4.64 9.49 -15.94
C ILE A 194 -3.97 8.15 -15.60
N CYS A 195 -2.87 8.19 -14.84
CA CYS A 195 -2.13 7.01 -14.40
C CYS A 195 -2.62 6.45 -13.05
N ARG A 196 -3.67 7.02 -12.44
CA ARG A 196 -4.29 6.43 -11.24
C ARG A 196 -5.16 5.26 -11.65
N LEU A 197 -4.62 4.07 -11.45
CA LEU A 197 -5.30 2.83 -11.77
C LEU A 197 -6.40 2.58 -10.73
N ALA A 198 -7.62 2.40 -11.22
CA ALA A 198 -8.78 2.06 -10.43
C ALA A 198 -9.45 0.84 -11.04
N TYR A 199 -10.06 -0.02 -10.22
CA TYR A 199 -10.63 -1.28 -10.67
C TYR A 199 -12.07 -1.43 -10.18
N ARG A 200 -12.91 -2.06 -11.00
CA ARG A 200 -14.21 -2.59 -10.57
C ARG A 200 -14.14 -4.10 -10.65
N GLY A 201 -13.92 -4.74 -9.50
CA GLY A 201 -13.48 -6.12 -9.45
C GLY A 201 -12.17 -6.27 -10.21
N GLN A 202 -12.18 -7.09 -11.25
CA GLN A 202 -11.02 -7.37 -12.09
C GLN A 202 -10.89 -6.46 -13.33
N VAL A 203 -11.81 -5.51 -13.54
CA VAL A 203 -11.82 -4.67 -14.74
C VAL A 203 -11.16 -3.33 -14.45
N LEU A 204 -10.12 -2.99 -15.22
CA LEU A 204 -9.48 -1.67 -15.18
C LEU A 204 -10.48 -0.60 -15.60
N LEU A 205 -10.71 0.38 -14.72
CA LEU A 205 -11.54 1.54 -15.00
C LEU A 205 -10.70 2.60 -15.72
N VAL A 206 -11.17 3.01 -16.90
CA VAL A 206 -10.55 4.09 -17.66
C VAL A 206 -11.04 5.44 -17.12
N PRO A 207 -10.15 6.36 -16.70
CA PRO A 207 -10.51 7.68 -16.21
C PRO A 207 -10.89 8.62 -17.37
N TRP A 208 -12.04 8.35 -18.00
CA TRP A 208 -12.49 9.10 -19.19
C TRP A 208 -12.62 10.61 -18.95
N GLY A 209 -13.01 11.02 -17.73
CA GLY A 209 -13.10 12.43 -17.35
C GLY A 209 -11.75 13.14 -17.47
N ASP A 210 -10.71 12.57 -16.86
CA ASP A 210 -9.37 13.13 -16.87
C ASP A 210 -8.77 13.16 -18.28
N ILE A 211 -8.97 12.08 -19.05
CA ILE A 211 -8.56 12.01 -20.46
C ILE A 211 -9.26 13.12 -21.27
N ALA A 212 -10.57 13.32 -21.07
CA ALA A 212 -11.35 14.33 -21.77
C ALA A 212 -10.94 15.77 -21.42
N VAL A 213 -10.30 16.01 -20.27
CA VAL A 213 -9.75 17.31 -19.90
C VAL A 213 -8.35 17.51 -20.49
N HIS A 214 -7.45 16.55 -20.25
CA HIS A 214 -6.03 16.73 -20.53
C HIS A 214 -5.66 16.57 -22.00
N VAL A 215 -6.37 15.70 -22.75
CA VAL A 215 -6.11 15.54 -24.19
C VAL A 215 -6.41 16.82 -24.97
N PRO A 216 -7.55 17.52 -24.78
CA PRO A 216 -7.77 18.83 -25.41
C PRO A 216 -6.74 19.88 -25.03
N ILE A 217 -6.33 19.96 -23.76
CA ILE A 217 -5.27 20.89 -23.31
C ILE A 217 -3.96 20.60 -24.04
N ALA A 218 -3.57 19.33 -24.15
CA ALA A 218 -2.40 18.89 -24.89
C ALA A 218 -2.50 19.24 -26.38
N LEU A 219 -3.67 19.07 -27.01
CA LEU A 219 -3.89 19.46 -28.42
C LEU A 219 -3.77 20.98 -28.61
N VAL A 220 -4.27 21.79 -27.68
CA VAL A 220 -4.09 23.25 -27.70
C VAL A 220 -2.61 23.60 -27.56
N ALA A 221 -1.88 22.97 -26.63
CA ALA A 221 -0.45 23.18 -26.46
C ALA A 221 0.34 22.83 -27.74
N LEU A 222 0.00 21.74 -28.41
CA LEU A 222 0.58 21.38 -29.72
C LEU A 222 0.21 22.38 -30.82
N GLY A 223 -1.04 22.86 -30.85
CA GLY A 223 -1.48 23.90 -31.78
C GLY A 223 -0.66 25.17 -31.63
N ILE A 224 -0.46 25.64 -30.40
CA ILE A 224 0.39 26.81 -30.09
C ILE A 224 1.84 26.53 -30.53
N SER A 225 2.38 25.37 -30.17
CA SER A 225 3.75 24.97 -30.55
C SER A 225 3.96 24.96 -32.06
N TYR A 226 2.98 24.44 -32.80
CA TYR A 226 2.97 24.43 -34.25
C TYR A 226 2.92 25.86 -34.83
N LEU A 227 2.08 26.73 -34.28
CA LEU A 227 2.02 28.14 -34.71
C LEU A 227 3.35 28.86 -34.44
N VAL A 228 3.97 28.65 -33.28
CA VAL A 228 5.29 29.20 -32.96
C VAL A 228 6.35 28.68 -33.94
N TRP A 229 6.33 27.38 -34.26
CA TRP A 229 7.24 26.77 -35.23
C TRP A 229 7.09 27.32 -36.66
N MET A 230 5.86 27.62 -37.06
CA MET A 230 5.57 28.09 -38.42
C MET A 230 6.07 29.52 -38.71
N GLY A 231 6.41 30.31 -37.68
CA GLY A 231 7.07 31.61 -37.82
C GLY A 231 6.28 32.91 -37.56
N PRO A 232 4.94 32.98 -37.39
CA PRO A 232 4.28 34.25 -37.04
C PRO A 232 4.78 34.89 -35.73
N PHE A 233 5.44 34.10 -34.88
CA PHE A 233 6.02 34.55 -33.61
C PHE A 233 7.56 34.58 -33.61
N GLU A 234 8.23 34.51 -34.77
CA GLU A 234 9.70 34.59 -34.85
C GLU A 234 10.23 35.88 -34.18
N GLN A 235 9.51 37.01 -34.33
CA GLN A 235 9.86 38.28 -33.68
C GLN A 235 9.74 38.24 -32.15
N LEU A 236 8.72 37.56 -31.62
CA LEU A 236 8.54 37.38 -30.16
C LEU A 236 9.62 36.45 -29.60
N ARG A 237 9.99 35.41 -30.35
CA ARG A 237 11.08 34.50 -29.97
C ARG A 237 12.43 35.22 -29.96
N ASP A 238 12.71 36.06 -30.95
CA ASP A 238 13.96 36.82 -31.01
C ASP A 238 14.01 37.93 -29.95
N ALA A 239 12.85 38.44 -29.52
CA ALA A 239 12.74 39.38 -28.40
C ALA A 239 12.93 38.72 -27.02
N LEU A 240 12.47 37.47 -26.86
CA LEU A 240 12.60 36.68 -25.63
C LEU A 240 13.91 35.89 -25.55
N ALA A 241 14.60 35.67 -26.68
CA ALA A 241 15.92 35.09 -26.69
C ALA A 241 16.88 36.04 -25.96
N PRO A 242 17.50 35.63 -24.84
CA PRO A 242 18.41 36.50 -24.13
C PRO A 242 19.53 36.91 -25.09
N LYS A 243 19.70 38.23 -25.29
CA LYS A 243 20.95 38.75 -25.84
C LYS A 243 22.07 38.14 -24.99
N ARG A 244 23.11 37.65 -25.65
CA ARG A 244 24.21 36.81 -25.14
C ARG A 244 25.06 37.42 -23.99
N ASP A 245 24.54 38.39 -23.24
CA ASP A 245 25.16 38.89 -22.02
C ASP A 245 25.06 37.82 -20.93
N GLY A 246 26.22 37.22 -20.60
CA GLY A 246 26.32 36.13 -19.63
C GLY A 246 25.71 36.43 -18.25
N ARG A 247 25.50 37.70 -17.91
CA ARG A 247 24.84 38.12 -16.66
C ARG A 247 23.35 37.78 -16.61
N ALA A 248 22.63 37.89 -17.73
CA ALA A 248 21.21 37.52 -17.78
C ALA A 248 21.02 35.99 -17.69
N ALA A 249 21.92 35.22 -18.30
CA ALA A 249 21.93 33.77 -18.21
C ALA A 249 22.25 33.28 -16.78
N ILE A 250 23.19 33.94 -16.08
CA ILE A 250 23.53 33.61 -14.68
C ILE A 250 22.40 34.00 -13.73
N ALA A 251 21.87 35.23 -13.82
CA ALA A 251 20.78 35.69 -12.97
C ALA A 251 19.54 34.79 -13.12
N PHE A 252 19.25 34.32 -14.33
CA PHE A 252 18.16 33.39 -14.56
C PHE A 252 18.47 31.98 -14.07
N GLY A 253 19.70 31.48 -14.26
CA GLY A 253 20.13 30.19 -13.68
C GLY A 253 19.95 30.17 -12.16
N CYS A 254 20.32 31.26 -11.48
CA CYS A 254 20.05 31.46 -10.07
C CYS A 254 18.54 31.52 -9.76
N GLY A 255 17.75 32.23 -10.58
CA GLY A 255 16.29 32.27 -10.43
C GLY A 255 15.61 30.91 -10.54
N THR A 256 16.00 30.08 -11.51
CA THR A 256 15.53 28.70 -11.68
C THR A 256 15.89 27.86 -10.45
N ALA A 257 17.15 27.94 -10.00
CA ALA A 257 17.60 27.23 -8.80
C ALA A 257 16.80 27.66 -7.57
N VAL A 258 16.51 28.96 -7.43
CA VAL A 258 15.68 29.51 -6.34
C VAL A 258 14.25 29.00 -6.44
N VAL A 259 13.59 29.01 -7.60
CA VAL A 259 12.21 28.53 -7.74
C VAL A 259 12.12 27.02 -7.49
N VAL A 260 13.09 26.23 -7.97
CA VAL A 260 13.15 24.79 -7.67
C VAL A 260 13.39 24.56 -6.18
N PHE A 261 14.32 25.31 -5.56
CA PHE A 261 14.61 25.20 -4.14
C PHE A 261 13.44 25.65 -3.26
N VAL A 262 12.76 26.74 -3.63
CA VAL A 262 11.54 27.23 -2.95
C VAL A 262 10.40 26.25 -3.17
N GLY A 263 10.22 25.70 -4.36
CA GLY A 263 9.22 24.67 -4.64
C GLY A 263 9.46 23.42 -3.81
N LEU A 264 10.71 22.94 -3.73
CA LEU A 264 11.10 21.85 -2.83
C LEU A 264 10.85 22.22 -1.36
N ALA A 265 11.27 23.40 -0.91
CA ALA A 265 11.07 23.85 0.46
C ALA A 265 9.58 23.99 0.82
N VAL A 266 8.75 24.49 -0.09
CA VAL A 266 7.30 24.58 0.12
C VAL A 266 6.67 23.20 0.06
N MET A 267 7.09 22.28 -0.84
CA MET A 267 6.65 20.88 -0.77
C MET A 267 7.04 20.26 0.57
N THR A 268 8.25 20.49 1.07
CA THR A 268 8.68 20.02 2.39
C THR A 268 7.83 20.64 3.49
N VAL A 269 7.54 21.94 3.44
CA VAL A 269 6.68 22.61 4.43
C VAL A 269 5.24 22.14 4.35
N LEU A 270 4.69 21.92 3.16
CA LEU A 270 3.33 21.41 2.95
C LEU A 270 3.24 19.95 3.37
N ALA A 271 4.24 19.13 3.08
CA ALA A 271 4.33 17.76 3.58
C ALA A 271 4.46 17.74 5.11
N VAL A 272 5.28 18.61 5.70
CA VAL A 272 5.40 18.75 7.17
C VAL A 272 4.10 19.28 7.77
N ARG A 273 3.40 20.21 7.09
CA ARG A 273 2.11 20.72 7.55
C ARG A 273 0.98 19.72 7.39
N SER A 274 0.91 18.96 6.31
CA SER A 274 -0.10 17.91 6.16
C SER A 274 0.11 16.81 7.20
N VAL A 275 1.37 16.54 7.57
CA VAL A 275 1.76 15.74 8.73
C VAL A 275 1.35 16.38 10.07
N GLN A 276 1.46 17.70 10.24
CA GLN A 276 1.07 18.40 11.47
C GLN A 276 -0.44 18.63 11.63
N GLU A 277 -1.15 19.02 10.56
CA GLU A 277 -2.55 19.47 10.56
C GLU A 277 -3.54 18.32 10.43
N ASN A 278 -3.22 17.24 9.70
CA ASN A 278 -4.06 16.04 9.73
C ASN A 278 -3.94 15.28 11.06
N GLY A 279 -3.01 15.71 11.92
CA GLY A 279 -2.37 14.82 12.87
C GLY A 279 -1.76 13.66 12.11
N LEU A 280 -0.44 13.47 12.22
CA LEU A 280 0.00 12.11 12.40
C LEU A 280 -0.95 11.51 13.46
N PRO A 281 -1.55 10.31 13.26
CA PRO A 281 -1.90 9.53 14.44
C PRO A 281 -0.66 9.61 15.32
N SER A 282 -0.81 10.24 16.49
CA SER A 282 0.27 10.88 17.23
C SER A 282 1.19 9.89 17.94
N ASP A 283 1.45 8.74 17.30
CA ASP A 283 2.28 7.65 17.78
C ASP A 283 3.33 7.19 16.76
N GLU A 284 3.40 7.74 15.54
CA GLU A 284 4.63 7.65 14.75
C GLU A 284 5.54 8.82 15.16
N PRO A 285 6.59 8.58 15.98
CA PRO A 285 7.58 9.60 16.27
C PRO A 285 8.18 10.06 14.94
N GLU A 286 8.48 11.36 14.86
CA GLU A 286 9.45 11.88 13.88
C GLU A 286 10.54 10.84 13.67
N GLY A 287 10.96 10.62 12.41
CA GLY A 287 12.10 9.77 12.09
C GLY A 287 13.34 10.30 12.83
N ILE A 288 13.46 9.91 14.08
CA ILE A 288 14.60 10.18 14.93
C ILE A 288 15.71 9.41 14.25
N ASP A 289 16.75 10.12 13.85
CA ASP A 289 17.99 9.53 13.36
C ASP A 289 18.62 8.77 14.54
N TRP A 290 18.08 7.59 14.79
CA TRP A 290 18.56 6.71 15.84
C TRP A 290 19.91 6.20 15.36
N GLN A 291 20.97 6.54 16.08
CA GLN A 291 22.15 5.71 16.02
C GLN A 291 21.72 4.31 16.45
N THR A 292 21.73 3.37 15.50
CA THR A 292 21.40 1.97 15.75
C THR A 292 22.64 1.20 16.16
N ALA A 293 22.43 0.19 16.99
CA ALA A 293 23.41 -0.82 17.33
C ALA A 293 22.87 -2.20 16.97
N GLU A 294 23.77 -3.16 16.84
CA GLU A 294 23.43 -4.55 16.52
C GLU A 294 23.82 -5.46 17.68
N ALA A 295 22.98 -6.47 17.97
CA ALA A 295 23.32 -7.59 18.83
C ALA A 295 22.95 -8.89 18.10
N ARG A 296 23.85 -9.88 18.15
CA ARG A 296 23.64 -11.20 17.54
C ARG A 296 23.58 -12.29 18.59
N THR A 297 22.78 -13.29 18.29
CA THR A 297 22.56 -14.52 19.04
C THR A 297 22.73 -15.71 18.08
N GLU A 298 22.42 -16.94 18.50
CA GLU A 298 22.50 -18.09 17.60
C GLU A 298 21.44 -17.99 16.48
N HIS A 299 20.22 -17.58 16.84
CA HIS A 299 19.09 -17.57 15.91
C HIS A 299 18.71 -16.17 15.40
N TYR A 300 19.18 -15.09 16.05
CA TYR A 300 18.78 -13.72 15.69
C TYR A 300 19.92 -12.73 15.49
N ALA A 301 19.66 -11.73 14.64
CA ALA A 301 20.35 -10.44 14.63
C ALA A 301 19.35 -9.31 14.94
N PHE A 302 19.55 -8.61 16.06
CA PHE A 302 18.73 -7.48 16.48
C PHE A 302 19.39 -6.16 16.09
N VAL A 303 18.67 -5.31 15.38
CA VAL A 303 19.03 -3.91 15.12
C VAL A 303 18.16 -3.05 16.03
N TYR A 304 18.75 -2.19 16.87
CA TYR A 304 17.99 -1.41 17.85
C TYR A 304 18.56 0.00 18.09
N PRO A 305 17.74 0.98 18.52
CA PRO A 305 18.21 2.31 18.90
C PRO A 305 19.17 2.25 20.11
N THR A 306 20.33 2.89 20.02
CA THR A 306 21.37 2.88 21.07
C THR A 306 20.88 3.38 22.43
N ASN A 307 19.95 4.34 22.46
CA ASN A 307 19.31 4.84 23.68
C ASN A 307 18.37 3.81 24.35
N LEU A 308 17.93 2.79 23.61
CA LEU A 308 17.10 1.67 24.12
C LEU A 308 17.92 0.40 24.36
N ARG A 309 19.26 0.48 24.31
CA ARG A 309 20.18 -0.67 24.43
C ARG A 309 19.89 -1.56 25.63
N ALA A 310 19.66 -0.99 26.82
CA ALA A 310 19.41 -1.78 28.01
C ALA A 310 18.15 -2.66 27.89
N ARG A 311 17.11 -2.17 27.20
CA ARG A 311 15.86 -2.88 26.98
C ARG A 311 15.98 -3.90 25.85
N ALA A 312 16.61 -3.51 24.74
CA ALA A 312 16.93 -4.43 23.65
C ALA A 312 17.74 -5.63 24.15
N LEU A 313 18.77 -5.40 24.96
CA LEU A 313 19.61 -6.47 25.50
C LEU A 313 18.88 -7.41 26.48
N ARG A 314 17.80 -6.96 27.15
CA ARG A 314 16.95 -7.86 27.94
C ARG A 314 16.16 -8.82 27.05
N LEU A 315 15.57 -8.31 25.96
CA LEU A 315 14.88 -9.15 24.98
C LEU A 315 15.84 -10.14 24.31
N VAL A 316 17.01 -9.65 23.87
CA VAL A 316 18.10 -10.45 23.27
C VAL A 316 18.52 -11.59 24.20
N GLY A 317 18.60 -11.34 25.51
CA GLY A 317 18.99 -12.33 26.50
C GLY A 317 18.06 -13.54 26.61
N SER A 318 16.82 -13.45 26.11
CA SER A 318 15.85 -14.56 26.06
C SER A 318 15.51 -15.02 24.64
N ALA A 319 16.14 -14.45 23.61
CA ALA A 319 15.72 -14.62 22.23
C ALA A 319 15.89 -16.07 21.73
N ASP A 320 17.05 -16.69 21.98
CA ASP A 320 17.32 -18.05 21.53
C ASP A 320 16.37 -19.07 22.21
N ASP A 321 16.11 -18.93 23.52
CA ASP A 321 15.13 -19.75 24.25
C ASP A 321 13.71 -19.64 23.64
N ILE A 322 13.33 -18.43 23.19
CA ILE A 322 12.06 -18.18 22.52
C ILE A 322 12.05 -18.87 21.14
N ALA A 323 13.08 -18.68 20.32
CA ALA A 323 13.20 -19.35 19.02
C ALA A 323 13.07 -20.88 19.15
N GLU A 324 13.82 -21.48 20.06
CA GLU A 324 13.81 -22.92 20.29
C GLU A 324 12.45 -23.40 20.80
N SER A 325 11.79 -22.63 21.67
CA SER A 325 10.48 -22.99 22.20
C SER A 325 9.39 -22.87 21.15
N VAL A 326 9.39 -21.80 20.35
CA VAL A 326 8.49 -21.64 19.19
C VAL A 326 8.69 -22.80 18.21
N ALA A 327 9.93 -23.12 17.87
CA ALA A 327 10.25 -24.24 16.97
C ALA A 327 9.80 -25.60 17.53
N ARG A 328 9.93 -25.80 18.84
CA ARG A 328 9.47 -27.03 19.52
C ARG A 328 7.95 -27.17 19.48
N VAL A 329 7.22 -26.09 19.73
CA VAL A 329 5.74 -26.07 19.71
C VAL A 329 5.22 -26.29 18.28
N VAL A 330 5.80 -25.60 17.29
CA VAL A 330 5.49 -25.79 15.86
C VAL A 330 5.97 -27.17 15.35
N GLY A 331 6.92 -27.79 16.03
CA GLY A 331 7.61 -28.98 15.53
C GLY A 331 8.39 -28.69 14.25
N ALA A 332 8.97 -27.50 14.14
CA ALA A 332 9.80 -27.09 13.01
C ALA A 332 11.10 -27.90 12.99
N ARG A 333 11.61 -28.18 11.78
CA ARG A 333 12.83 -29.00 11.62
C ARG A 333 14.09 -28.21 11.92
N GLU A 334 14.08 -26.93 11.57
CA GLU A 334 15.20 -26.01 11.70
C GLU A 334 14.67 -24.62 12.03
N VAL A 335 15.43 -23.87 12.84
CA VAL A 335 15.18 -22.45 13.08
C VAL A 335 16.00 -21.65 12.07
N PRO A 336 15.37 -20.91 11.14
CA PRO A 336 16.11 -20.03 10.25
C PRO A 336 16.75 -18.90 11.05
N PHE A 337 17.82 -18.30 10.51
CA PHE A 337 18.39 -17.09 11.12
C PHE A 337 17.46 -15.89 10.86
N ILE A 338 17.01 -15.22 11.91
CA ILE A 338 15.99 -14.17 11.88
C ILE A 338 16.62 -12.80 12.14
N THR A 339 16.29 -11.80 11.33
CA THR A 339 16.69 -10.41 11.61
C THR A 339 15.53 -9.67 12.25
N VAL A 340 15.75 -9.05 13.42
CA VAL A 340 14.73 -8.29 14.15
C VAL A 340 15.10 -6.82 14.13
N ASP A 341 14.25 -6.01 13.52
CA ASP A 341 14.37 -4.55 13.56
C ASP A 341 13.52 -4.00 14.71
N LEU A 342 14.20 -3.46 15.72
CA LEU A 342 13.62 -2.85 16.92
C LEU A 342 13.58 -1.32 16.85
N ALA A 343 13.99 -0.73 15.72
CA ALA A 343 14.03 0.72 15.53
C ALA A 343 12.72 1.30 14.98
N GLU A 344 11.84 0.45 14.45
CA GLU A 344 10.55 0.88 13.92
C GLU A 344 9.54 1.15 15.05
N THR A 345 8.69 2.13 14.82
CA THR A 345 7.57 2.48 15.68
C THR A 345 6.34 2.48 14.80
N SER A 346 5.52 1.45 14.91
CA SER A 346 4.26 1.36 14.18
C SER A 346 3.12 1.68 15.13
N ALA A 347 2.24 2.59 14.71
CA ALA A 347 0.99 2.85 15.41
C ALA A 347 -0.08 1.76 15.15
N HIS A 348 0.17 0.87 14.18
CA HIS A 348 -0.85 -0.02 13.62
C HIS A 348 -0.65 -1.50 13.97
N HIS A 349 0.57 -1.90 14.33
CA HIS A 349 0.88 -3.27 14.73
C HIS A 349 2.02 -3.28 15.75
N GLU A 350 2.01 -4.25 16.66
CA GLU A 350 3.10 -4.39 17.64
C GLU A 350 4.32 -5.09 17.02
N GLY A 351 4.11 -5.87 15.96
CA GLY A 351 5.12 -6.56 15.18
C GLY A 351 4.63 -6.86 13.75
N ILE A 352 5.57 -7.11 12.84
CA ILE A 352 5.29 -7.65 11.51
C ILE A 352 6.46 -8.53 11.05
N ALA A 353 6.15 -9.70 10.51
CA ALA A 353 7.11 -10.61 9.91
C ALA A 353 6.99 -10.62 8.38
N ALA A 354 8.14 -10.44 7.70
CA ALA A 354 8.28 -10.57 6.26
C ALA A 354 9.47 -11.48 5.94
N GLY A 355 9.20 -12.72 5.57
CA GLY A 355 10.24 -13.73 5.32
C GLY A 355 10.96 -14.10 6.62
N THR A 356 12.27 -13.84 6.70
CA THR A 356 13.07 -14.04 7.92
C THR A 356 13.37 -12.73 8.65
N ARG A 357 12.62 -11.67 8.35
CA ARG A 357 12.75 -10.38 9.00
C ARG A 357 11.52 -10.09 9.84
N ILE A 358 11.73 -9.75 11.09
CA ILE A 358 10.73 -9.25 12.02
C ILE A 358 10.98 -7.76 12.19
N ARG A 359 9.92 -6.96 12.24
CA ARG A 359 9.98 -5.59 12.73
C ARG A 359 9.03 -5.45 13.89
N MET A 360 9.49 -4.89 15.01
CA MET A 360 8.65 -4.71 16.20
C MET A 360 9.12 -3.52 17.03
N GLY A 361 8.19 -2.80 17.65
CA GLY A 361 8.50 -1.57 18.36
C GLY A 361 8.99 -1.77 19.80
N LEU A 362 10.09 -1.13 20.17
CA LEU A 362 10.48 -0.99 21.59
C LEU A 362 9.81 0.21 22.26
N VAL A 363 9.43 1.25 21.52
CA VAL A 363 8.85 2.46 22.12
C VAL A 363 7.41 2.17 22.56
N GLY A 364 7.04 2.57 23.78
CA GLY A 364 5.66 2.40 24.31
C GLY A 364 5.34 1.05 24.99
N GLN A 365 6.21 0.05 24.89
CA GLN A 365 5.94 -1.32 25.36
C GLN A 365 6.65 -1.69 26.69
N ASP A 366 6.39 -0.99 27.79
CA ASP A 366 7.18 -1.15 29.03
C ASP A 366 7.13 -2.54 29.69
N ASP A 367 6.24 -3.43 29.22
CA ASP A 367 6.17 -4.81 29.66
C ASP A 367 7.11 -5.74 28.87
N ASP A 368 8.19 -6.18 29.53
CA ASP A 368 9.12 -7.17 28.99
C ASP A 368 8.44 -8.53 28.66
N ALA A 369 7.32 -8.88 29.31
CA ALA A 369 6.56 -10.08 28.95
C ALA A 369 5.82 -9.91 27.62
N ARG A 370 5.20 -8.75 27.39
CA ARG A 370 4.55 -8.41 26.13
C ARG A 370 5.52 -8.41 24.96
N LEU A 371 6.71 -7.82 25.10
CA LEU A 371 7.75 -7.86 24.05
C LEU A 371 8.16 -9.30 23.70
N ARG A 372 8.31 -10.18 24.70
CA ARG A 372 8.64 -11.58 24.46
C ARG A 372 7.49 -12.33 23.79
N HIS A 373 6.24 -12.04 24.15
CA HIS A 373 5.05 -12.56 23.48
C HIS A 373 5.03 -12.16 22.01
N VAL A 374 5.24 -10.87 21.70
CA VAL A 374 5.32 -10.37 20.32
C VAL A 374 6.46 -11.04 19.55
N LEU A 375 7.66 -11.16 20.14
CA LEU A 375 8.77 -11.87 19.49
C LEU A 375 8.41 -13.34 19.19
N ALA A 376 7.72 -14.03 20.11
CA ALA A 376 7.26 -15.40 19.89
C ALA A 376 6.19 -15.49 18.78
N HIS A 377 5.25 -14.54 18.75
CA HIS A 377 4.22 -14.41 17.72
C HIS A 377 4.86 -14.24 16.34
N GLU A 378 5.71 -13.22 16.17
CA GLU A 378 6.36 -12.91 14.89
C GLU A 378 7.32 -14.01 14.42
N SER A 379 8.01 -14.67 15.37
CA SER A 379 8.86 -15.82 15.03
C SER A 379 8.03 -17.01 14.55
N THR A 380 6.79 -17.15 15.03
CA THR A 380 5.86 -18.16 14.52
C THR A 380 5.49 -17.88 13.07
N HIS A 381 5.30 -16.63 12.65
CA HIS A 381 5.09 -16.29 11.23
C HIS A 381 6.27 -16.67 10.34
N VAL A 382 7.51 -16.45 10.82
CA VAL A 382 8.71 -16.90 10.09
C VAL A 382 8.70 -18.42 9.89
N LEU A 383 8.37 -19.18 10.94
CA LEU A 383 8.31 -20.65 10.85
C LEU A 383 7.11 -21.14 10.05
N GLN A 384 5.95 -20.51 10.13
CA GLN A 384 4.81 -20.78 9.26
C GLN A 384 5.22 -20.66 7.79
N GLY A 385 5.87 -19.55 7.43
CA GLY A 385 6.40 -19.34 6.08
C GLY A 385 7.43 -20.39 5.67
N ARG A 386 8.26 -20.87 6.61
CA ARG A 386 9.27 -21.92 6.32
C ARG A 386 8.64 -23.30 6.16
N GLU A 387 7.80 -23.71 7.10
CA GLU A 387 7.22 -25.05 7.20
C GLU A 387 6.14 -25.28 6.13
N SER A 388 5.45 -24.23 5.71
CA SER A 388 4.47 -24.32 4.63
C SER A 388 5.04 -24.07 3.24
N ASP A 389 6.37 -23.94 3.09
CA ASP A 389 6.99 -23.43 1.86
C ASP A 389 6.29 -22.15 1.35
N ARG A 390 5.95 -21.28 2.30
CA ARG A 390 5.21 -20.01 2.18
C ARG A 390 3.79 -20.08 1.61
N ARG A 391 3.33 -21.25 1.19
CA ARG A 391 1.98 -21.46 0.67
C ARG A 391 0.90 -21.02 1.66
N LEU A 392 1.12 -21.17 2.96
CA LEU A 392 0.13 -20.77 3.97
C LEU A 392 -0.23 -19.28 3.86
N MET A 393 0.73 -18.41 3.55
CA MET A 393 0.50 -16.96 3.47
C MET A 393 -0.18 -16.51 2.18
N THR A 394 -0.16 -17.34 1.13
CA THR A 394 -0.72 -17.01 -0.18
C THR A 394 -2.09 -17.63 -0.42
N GLN A 395 -2.48 -18.62 0.39
CA GLN A 395 -3.76 -19.30 0.24
C GLN A 395 -4.90 -18.46 0.81
N ARG A 396 -6.05 -18.49 0.13
CA ARG A 396 -7.26 -17.87 0.65
C ARG A 396 -7.77 -18.64 1.85
N GLY A 397 -8.22 -17.90 2.86
CA GLY A 397 -8.85 -18.47 4.05
C GLY A 397 -7.94 -19.15 5.04
N THR A 398 -6.65 -18.84 5.00
CA THR A 398 -5.68 -19.24 6.02
C THR A 398 -5.39 -18.13 7.03
N ARG A 399 -5.76 -16.87 6.77
CA ARG A 399 -5.40 -15.71 7.62
C ARG A 399 -5.76 -15.92 9.09
N ALA A 400 -6.98 -16.37 9.39
CA ALA A 400 -7.38 -16.63 10.77
C ALA A 400 -6.44 -17.64 11.44
N PHE A 401 -6.03 -18.70 10.75
CA PHE A 401 -5.05 -19.64 11.30
C PHE A 401 -3.62 -19.09 11.35
N VAL A 402 -3.20 -18.29 10.38
CA VAL A 402 -1.88 -17.63 10.37
C VAL A 402 -1.73 -16.77 11.63
N GLU A 403 -2.65 -15.83 11.86
CA GLU A 403 -2.64 -14.96 13.03
C GLU A 403 -2.93 -15.74 14.32
N GLY A 404 -3.92 -16.62 14.26
CA GLY A 404 -4.39 -17.38 15.40
C GLY A 404 -3.40 -18.40 15.95
N SER A 405 -2.69 -19.10 15.06
CA SER A 405 -1.66 -20.06 15.50
C SER A 405 -0.39 -19.36 15.95
N ALA A 406 -0.09 -18.16 15.44
CA ALA A 406 0.96 -17.31 16.00
C ALA A 406 0.63 -16.87 17.44
N GLU A 407 -0.60 -16.41 17.70
CA GLU A 407 -1.07 -16.12 19.07
C GLU A 407 -1.06 -17.36 19.96
N TRP A 408 -1.58 -18.49 19.46
CA TRP A 408 -1.64 -19.74 20.23
C TRP A 408 -0.23 -20.22 20.63
N VAL A 409 0.74 -20.19 19.71
CA VAL A 409 2.13 -20.55 20.01
C VAL A 409 2.74 -19.55 20.98
N ALA A 410 2.50 -18.25 20.79
CA ALA A 410 3.01 -17.22 21.69
C ALA A 410 2.53 -17.42 23.14
N TYR A 411 1.26 -17.74 23.38
CA TYR A 411 0.75 -18.07 24.73
C TYR A 411 1.36 -19.35 25.33
N ARG A 412 1.80 -20.31 24.51
CA ARG A 412 2.49 -21.53 25.00
C ARG A 412 3.94 -21.25 25.37
N VAL A 413 4.59 -20.32 24.67
CA VAL A 413 6.00 -19.96 24.90
C VAL A 413 6.13 -18.91 26.01
N VAL A 414 5.23 -17.92 26.03
CA VAL A 414 5.18 -16.83 27.01
C VAL A 414 3.77 -16.78 27.61
N PRO A 415 3.49 -17.59 28.66
CA PRO A 415 2.15 -17.68 29.23
C PRO A 415 1.63 -16.34 29.75
N ASN A 416 0.40 -16.01 29.35
CA ASN A 416 -0.36 -14.87 29.84
C ASN A 416 -1.85 -15.21 29.84
N ASP A 417 -2.28 -15.95 30.87
CA ASP A 417 -3.65 -16.47 30.98
C ASP A 417 -4.70 -15.35 30.91
N ALA A 418 -4.42 -14.18 31.49
CA ALA A 418 -5.34 -13.04 31.47
C ALA A 418 -5.57 -12.54 30.04
N ALA A 419 -4.51 -12.25 29.29
CA ALA A 419 -4.62 -11.79 27.91
C ALA A 419 -5.24 -12.86 26.99
N GLN A 420 -4.90 -14.14 27.19
CA GLN A 420 -5.52 -15.23 26.45
C GLN A 420 -7.02 -15.34 26.74
N THR A 421 -7.43 -15.24 28.00
CA THR A 421 -8.85 -15.22 28.39
C THR A 421 -9.58 -14.03 27.77
N GLU A 422 -8.99 -12.83 27.81
CA GLU A 422 -9.57 -11.63 27.19
C GLU A 422 -9.76 -11.80 25.67
N SER A 423 -8.75 -12.32 24.97
CA SER A 423 -8.86 -12.63 23.54
C SER A 423 -9.96 -13.66 23.27
N ARG A 424 -10.07 -14.71 24.09
CA ARG A 424 -11.14 -15.71 23.94
C ARG A 424 -12.54 -15.15 24.25
N ILE A 425 -12.67 -14.19 25.16
CA ILE A 425 -13.92 -13.47 25.39
C ILE A 425 -14.32 -12.71 24.13
N VAL A 426 -13.37 -12.05 23.44
CA VAL A 426 -13.61 -11.39 22.15
C VAL A 426 -14.07 -12.39 21.09
N ALA A 427 -13.41 -13.55 20.98
CA ALA A 427 -13.82 -14.62 20.07
C ALA A 427 -15.25 -15.10 20.36
N ALA A 428 -15.57 -15.39 21.63
CA ALA A 428 -16.89 -15.83 22.06
C ALA A 428 -17.98 -14.77 21.84
N ALA A 429 -17.69 -13.50 22.12
CA ALA A 429 -18.59 -12.39 21.84
C ALA A 429 -18.83 -12.24 20.33
N GLY A 430 -17.77 -12.30 19.52
CA GLY A 430 -17.84 -12.26 18.06
C GLY A 430 -18.72 -13.37 17.51
N TRP A 431 -18.40 -14.62 17.88
CA TRP A 431 -19.12 -15.81 17.45
C TRP A 431 -20.61 -15.74 17.79
N THR A 432 -20.94 -15.48 19.06
CA THR A 432 -22.33 -15.49 19.54
C THR A 432 -23.15 -14.30 19.06
N ARG A 433 -22.57 -13.08 19.07
CA ARG A 433 -23.32 -11.85 18.77
C ARG A 433 -23.47 -11.60 17.29
N HIS A 434 -22.48 -11.98 16.48
CA HIS A 434 -22.53 -11.87 15.02
C HIS A 434 -23.05 -13.14 14.35
N ARG A 435 -23.25 -14.23 15.11
CA ARG A 435 -23.69 -15.55 14.62
C ARG A 435 -22.75 -16.08 13.54
N LEU A 436 -21.45 -15.96 13.79
CA LEU A 436 -20.42 -16.42 12.87
C LEU A 436 -20.48 -17.95 12.76
N GLN A 437 -20.14 -18.43 11.59
CA GLN A 437 -19.85 -19.83 11.31
C GLN A 437 -18.37 -19.98 10.95
N LEU A 438 -17.88 -21.22 10.87
CA LEU A 438 -16.48 -21.46 10.51
C LEU A 438 -16.15 -20.85 9.14
N GLU A 439 -17.08 -20.94 8.19
CA GLU A 439 -16.95 -20.37 6.85
C GLU A 439 -16.73 -18.86 6.89
N ASP A 440 -17.35 -18.14 7.83
CA ASP A 440 -17.12 -16.70 8.01
C ASP A 440 -15.71 -16.41 8.55
N VAL A 441 -15.15 -17.31 9.38
CA VAL A 441 -13.77 -17.20 9.91
C VAL A 441 -12.74 -17.51 8.84
N LEU A 442 -13.06 -18.44 7.94
CA LEU A 442 -12.22 -18.86 6.84
C LEU A 442 -12.34 -17.94 5.61
N ASP A 443 -13.33 -17.04 5.55
CA ASP A 443 -13.47 -16.06 4.47
C ASP A 443 -12.96 -14.69 4.91
N ASP A 444 -11.65 -14.45 4.74
CA ASP A 444 -11.00 -13.20 5.16
C ASP A 444 -11.62 -11.95 4.51
N GLU A 445 -11.97 -12.03 3.23
CA GLU A 445 -12.58 -10.90 2.52
C GLU A 445 -13.92 -10.55 3.16
N SER A 446 -14.77 -11.55 3.37
CA SER A 446 -16.08 -11.37 3.98
C SER A 446 -15.99 -10.94 5.45
N LEU A 447 -15.01 -11.45 6.20
CA LEU A 447 -14.73 -11.04 7.58
C LEU A 447 -14.33 -9.56 7.64
N ARG A 448 -13.36 -9.13 6.83
CA ARG A 448 -12.88 -7.73 6.74
C ARG A 448 -13.97 -6.76 6.27
N GLN A 449 -14.81 -7.19 5.34
CA GLN A 449 -15.89 -6.35 4.84
C GLN A 449 -16.98 -6.12 5.89
N ARG A 450 -17.23 -7.10 6.77
CA ARG A 450 -18.39 -7.06 7.70
C ARG A 450 -18.01 -6.76 9.15
N PHE A 451 -16.82 -7.13 9.59
CA PHE A 451 -16.42 -7.11 11.00
C PHE A 451 -15.02 -6.51 11.19
N ASP A 452 -14.58 -6.45 12.44
CA ASP A 452 -13.22 -6.05 12.79
C ASP A 452 -12.22 -7.12 12.36
N THR A 453 -11.17 -6.72 11.64
CA THR A 453 -10.12 -7.65 11.17
C THR A 453 -9.30 -8.22 12.32
N SER A 454 -9.28 -7.56 13.48
CA SER A 454 -8.65 -8.10 14.70
C SER A 454 -9.33 -9.39 15.21
N LEU A 455 -10.56 -9.68 14.78
CA LEU A 455 -11.23 -10.95 15.10
C LEU A 455 -10.49 -12.16 14.53
N ALA A 456 -9.71 -11.99 13.45
CA ALA A 456 -8.92 -13.08 12.86
C ALA A 456 -7.94 -13.68 13.88
N TYR A 457 -7.35 -12.85 14.75
CA TYR A 457 -6.44 -13.29 15.81
C TYR A 457 -7.17 -14.14 16.85
N SER A 458 -8.27 -13.61 17.40
CA SER A 458 -8.98 -14.25 18.50
C SER A 458 -9.75 -15.49 18.05
N LEU A 459 -10.45 -15.43 16.90
CA LEU A 459 -11.15 -16.58 16.31
C LEU A 459 -10.15 -17.63 15.78
N GLY A 460 -9.02 -17.16 15.27
CA GLY A 460 -7.91 -18.00 14.88
C GLY A 460 -7.26 -18.79 16.01
N GLU A 461 -7.08 -18.15 17.18
CA GLU A 461 -6.50 -18.79 18.36
C GLU A 461 -7.39 -19.95 18.82
N VAL A 462 -8.71 -19.73 18.90
CA VAL A 462 -9.66 -20.79 19.29
C VAL A 462 -9.81 -21.87 18.22
N LEU A 463 -9.68 -21.54 16.93
CA LEU A 463 -9.57 -22.52 15.85
C LEU A 463 -8.32 -23.40 16.03
N THR A 464 -7.18 -22.78 16.32
CA THR A 464 -5.91 -23.48 16.56
C THR A 464 -5.97 -24.37 17.79
N GLU A 465 -6.53 -23.88 18.90
CA GLU A 465 -6.79 -24.67 20.11
C GLU A 465 -7.76 -25.83 19.80
N GLY A 466 -8.76 -25.61 18.96
CA GLY A 466 -9.67 -26.66 18.49
C GLY A 466 -8.94 -27.79 17.74
N ILE A 467 -8.03 -27.42 16.82
CA ILE A 467 -7.16 -28.38 16.10
C ILE A 467 -6.28 -29.14 17.10
N ALA A 468 -5.62 -28.42 18.02
CA ALA A 468 -4.74 -29.02 19.02
C ALA A 468 -5.49 -30.00 19.94
N ARG A 469 -6.71 -29.67 20.38
CA ARG A 469 -7.54 -30.56 21.22
C ARG A 469 -8.07 -31.77 20.46
N ALA A 470 -8.41 -31.60 19.17
CA ALA A 470 -8.96 -32.69 18.36
C ALA A 470 -7.88 -33.68 17.91
N CYS A 471 -6.70 -33.17 17.56
CA CYS A 471 -5.70 -33.90 16.79
C CYS A 471 -4.30 -33.90 17.42
N GLY A 472 -4.15 -33.28 18.59
CA GLY A 472 -2.90 -33.16 19.33
C GLY A 472 -2.14 -31.87 18.98
N GLU A 473 -1.32 -31.38 19.91
CA GLU A 473 -0.60 -30.10 19.76
C GLU A 473 0.29 -30.04 18.50
N ARG A 474 0.92 -31.18 18.14
CA ARG A 474 1.75 -31.27 16.93
C ARG A 474 0.97 -31.04 15.63
N ALA A 475 -0.35 -31.27 15.65
CA ALA A 475 -1.19 -31.09 14.48
C ALA A 475 -1.16 -29.63 13.96
N VAL A 476 -0.92 -28.64 14.83
CA VAL A 476 -0.83 -27.23 14.42
C VAL A 476 0.29 -27.02 13.40
N GLY A 477 1.50 -27.52 13.69
CA GLY A 477 2.60 -27.48 12.73
C GLY A 477 2.41 -28.44 11.55
N ASP A 478 1.78 -29.60 11.77
CA ASP A 478 1.51 -30.54 10.69
C ASP A 478 0.53 -29.97 9.66
N VAL A 479 -0.44 -29.14 10.07
CA VAL A 479 -1.32 -28.39 9.16
C VAL A 479 -0.51 -27.42 8.28
N MET A 480 0.45 -26.69 8.85
CA MET A 480 1.31 -25.77 8.09
C MET A 480 2.05 -26.53 6.98
N ARG A 481 2.66 -27.67 7.33
CA ARG A 481 3.35 -28.56 6.39
C ARG A 481 2.40 -29.21 5.38
N ALA A 482 1.19 -29.57 5.80
CA ALA A 482 0.17 -30.17 4.94
C ALA A 482 -0.33 -29.22 3.85
N ILE A 483 -0.41 -27.92 4.13
CA ILE A 483 -0.71 -26.88 3.14
C ILE A 483 0.51 -26.63 2.23
N GLY A 484 1.72 -26.77 2.78
CA GLY A 484 2.99 -26.62 2.07
C GLY A 484 3.39 -27.79 1.16
N ARG A 485 2.73 -28.95 1.25
CA ARG A 485 3.15 -30.15 0.51
C ARG A 485 3.10 -29.92 -1.00
N SER A 486 4.06 -30.48 -1.73
CA SER A 486 4.23 -30.24 -3.17
C SER A 486 3.00 -30.60 -4.00
N ASP A 487 2.23 -31.59 -3.55
CA ASP A 487 1.01 -32.11 -4.18
C ASP A 487 -0.29 -31.55 -3.56
N ALA A 488 -0.22 -30.53 -2.69
CA ALA A 488 -1.42 -29.85 -2.20
C ALA A 488 -2.20 -29.25 -3.38
N PRO A 489 -3.52 -29.47 -3.47
CA PRO A 489 -4.35 -28.79 -4.45
C PRO A 489 -4.24 -27.27 -4.28
N GLN A 490 -4.24 -26.56 -5.40
CA GLN A 490 -4.24 -25.09 -5.43
C GLN A 490 -5.67 -24.57 -5.68
N ASP A 491 -5.92 -23.33 -5.27
CA ASP A 491 -7.17 -22.60 -5.53
C ASP A 491 -8.44 -23.30 -5.03
N LEU A 492 -8.31 -24.06 -3.94
CA LEU A 492 -9.47 -24.61 -3.26
C LEU A 492 -10.24 -23.50 -2.55
N GLU A 493 -11.56 -23.62 -2.55
CA GLU A 493 -12.40 -22.86 -1.64
C GLU A 493 -11.95 -23.10 -0.19
N PRO A 494 -12.00 -22.08 0.70
CA PRO A 494 -11.41 -22.15 2.04
C PRO A 494 -11.76 -23.43 2.81
N LEU A 495 -13.05 -23.80 2.89
CA LEU A 495 -13.45 -25.00 3.62
C LEU A 495 -12.87 -26.29 3.03
N ALA A 496 -12.77 -26.39 1.69
CA ALA A 496 -12.20 -27.54 1.02
C ALA A 496 -10.67 -27.64 1.26
N LEU A 497 -9.97 -26.50 1.28
CA LEU A 497 -8.55 -26.43 1.66
C LEU A 497 -8.34 -27.00 3.06
N TRP A 498 -9.18 -26.59 4.02
CA TRP A 498 -9.10 -27.04 5.41
C TRP A 498 -9.42 -28.52 5.60
N GLN A 499 -10.40 -29.03 4.87
CA GLN A 499 -10.72 -30.45 4.86
C GLN A 499 -9.54 -31.28 4.32
N ASP A 500 -8.94 -30.85 3.20
CA ASP A 500 -7.78 -31.51 2.61
C ASP A 500 -6.55 -31.48 3.54
N ALA A 501 -6.22 -30.31 4.09
CA ALA A 501 -5.07 -30.14 4.98
C ALA A 501 -5.21 -31.03 6.23
N LEU A 502 -6.35 -30.98 6.91
CA LEU A 502 -6.58 -31.80 8.11
C LEU A 502 -6.64 -33.30 7.78
N GLN A 503 -7.29 -33.68 6.68
CA GLN A 503 -7.35 -35.10 6.27
C GLN A 503 -5.97 -35.67 5.97
N SER A 504 -5.08 -34.89 5.35
CA SER A 504 -3.71 -35.33 5.02
C SER A 504 -2.85 -35.67 6.25
N ILE A 505 -3.18 -35.09 7.41
CA ILE A 505 -2.51 -35.37 8.69
C ILE A 505 -3.31 -36.35 9.56
N GLY A 506 -4.33 -37.00 9.01
CA GLY A 506 -5.20 -37.94 9.73
C GLY A 506 -6.17 -37.29 10.71
N CYS A 507 -6.44 -35.99 10.56
CA CYS A 507 -7.35 -35.20 11.38
C CYS A 507 -8.68 -34.97 10.65
N SER A 508 -9.76 -34.76 11.40
CA SER A 508 -11.07 -34.45 10.85
C SER A 508 -11.39 -32.96 11.07
N GLU A 509 -11.73 -32.25 10.00
CA GLU A 509 -12.25 -30.87 10.06
C GLU A 509 -13.44 -30.76 11.01
N VAL A 510 -14.39 -31.69 10.91
CA VAL A 510 -15.57 -31.74 11.79
C VAL A 510 -15.18 -31.86 13.27
N ALA A 511 -14.16 -32.66 13.58
CA ALA A 511 -13.69 -32.84 14.95
C ALA A 511 -12.99 -31.57 15.48
N ALA A 512 -12.14 -30.93 14.65
CA ALA A 512 -11.47 -29.68 14.98
C ALA A 512 -12.48 -28.55 15.21
N ARG A 513 -13.46 -28.37 14.29
CA ARG A 513 -14.57 -27.41 14.44
C ARG A 513 -15.36 -27.66 15.72
N ALA A 514 -15.73 -28.91 16.00
CA ALA A 514 -16.48 -29.22 17.22
C ALA A 514 -15.69 -28.91 18.51
N GLN A 515 -14.35 -29.01 18.48
CA GLN A 515 -13.53 -28.59 19.62
C GLN A 515 -13.42 -27.07 19.72
N MET A 516 -13.27 -26.36 18.60
CA MET A 516 -13.30 -24.89 18.56
C MET A 516 -14.62 -24.37 19.15
N GLU A 517 -15.76 -24.90 18.69
CA GLU A 517 -17.09 -24.51 19.19
C GLU A 517 -17.22 -24.79 20.69
N ARG A 518 -16.70 -25.93 21.19
CA ARG A 518 -16.67 -26.20 22.64
C ARG A 518 -15.85 -25.17 23.42
N VAL A 519 -14.68 -24.78 22.93
CA VAL A 519 -13.85 -23.74 23.56
C VAL A 519 -14.62 -22.42 23.65
N ILE A 520 -15.26 -22.02 22.56
CA ILE A 520 -16.07 -20.80 22.50
C ILE A 520 -17.27 -20.90 23.47
N ASP A 521 -18.00 -22.02 23.47
CA ASP A 521 -19.17 -22.23 24.33
C ASP A 521 -18.81 -22.24 25.82
N ASP A 522 -17.67 -22.83 26.19
CA ASP A 522 -17.18 -22.83 27.56
C ASP A 522 -16.84 -21.41 28.00
N VAL A 523 -16.11 -20.64 27.18
CA VAL A 523 -15.79 -19.23 27.48
C VAL A 523 -17.06 -18.38 27.52
N ALA A 524 -18.01 -18.60 26.60
CA ALA A 524 -19.28 -17.89 26.58
C ALA A 524 -20.12 -18.16 27.82
N ARG A 525 -20.05 -19.38 28.37
CA ARG A 525 -20.72 -19.78 29.60
C ARG A 525 -20.04 -19.19 30.83
N ASP A 526 -18.73 -19.31 30.92
CA ASP A 526 -17.94 -18.86 32.08
C ASP A 526 -17.87 -17.33 32.19
N HIS A 527 -17.97 -16.63 31.05
CA HIS A 527 -17.96 -15.17 30.97
C HIS A 527 -19.27 -14.59 30.43
N ALA A 528 -20.39 -15.28 30.65
CA ALA A 528 -21.71 -14.87 30.18
C ALA A 528 -22.07 -13.44 30.61
N ASP A 529 -21.76 -13.08 31.86
CA ASP A 529 -22.03 -11.74 32.39
C ASP A 529 -21.21 -10.65 31.69
N ALA A 530 -19.94 -10.92 31.40
CA ALA A 530 -19.07 -9.97 30.70
C ALA A 530 -19.53 -9.75 29.25
N ILE A 531 -19.87 -10.83 28.54
CA ILE A 531 -20.38 -10.76 27.16
C ILE A 531 -21.76 -10.11 27.13
N ALA A 532 -22.62 -10.41 28.10
CA ALA A 532 -23.92 -9.77 28.24
C ALA A 532 -23.79 -8.28 28.62
N ALA A 533 -22.74 -7.87 29.31
CA ALA A 533 -22.50 -6.47 29.65
C ALA A 533 -22.16 -5.61 28.43
N LEU A 534 -21.71 -6.20 27.31
CA LEU A 534 -21.40 -5.48 26.07
C LEU A 534 -22.68 -4.90 25.42
N PRO A 535 -22.84 -3.55 25.37
CA PRO A 535 -23.96 -2.92 24.69
C PRO A 535 -23.95 -3.23 23.19
N ARG A 536 -25.13 -3.36 22.58
CA ARG A 536 -25.28 -3.27 21.12
C ARG A 536 -25.34 -1.80 20.75
N ALA A 537 -24.52 -1.39 19.78
CA ALA A 537 -24.46 -0.02 19.31
C ALA A 537 -24.91 0.09 17.85
N GLY A 538 -25.83 1.01 17.55
CA GLY A 538 -26.17 1.42 16.20
C GLY A 538 -25.78 2.87 15.98
N ALA A 539 -24.90 3.14 15.01
CA ALA A 539 -24.44 4.50 14.69
C ALA A 539 -25.22 5.11 13.52
N ALA A 540 -25.48 6.41 13.61
CA ALA A 540 -26.05 7.18 12.52
C ALA A 540 -25.45 8.60 12.48
N VAL A 541 -25.32 9.15 11.27
CA VAL A 541 -24.98 10.56 11.08
C VAL A 541 -26.19 11.42 11.49
N THR A 542 -25.99 12.31 12.46
CA THR A 542 -27.07 13.18 12.99
C THR A 542 -26.91 14.65 12.62
N GLY A 543 -25.71 15.06 12.23
CA GLY A 543 -25.43 16.43 11.83
C GLY A 543 -24.15 16.53 11.00
N ARG A 544 -24.05 17.58 10.19
CA ARG A 544 -22.85 17.97 9.45
C ARG A 544 -22.73 19.48 9.53
N ASP A 545 -21.57 19.96 9.97
CA ASP A 545 -21.18 21.36 9.89
C ASP A 545 -19.96 21.51 8.94
N GLU A 546 -19.33 22.69 8.94
CA GLU A 546 -18.21 22.98 8.04
C GLU A 546 -16.95 22.18 8.39
N GLU A 547 -16.74 21.85 9.68
CA GLU A 547 -15.50 21.23 10.16
C GLU A 547 -15.67 19.74 10.52
N THR A 548 -16.88 19.33 10.91
CA THR A 548 -17.15 18.00 11.47
C THR A 548 -18.48 17.40 11.00
N THR A 549 -18.51 16.07 11.01
CA THR A 549 -19.71 15.25 10.91
C THR A 549 -19.99 14.66 12.28
N THR A 550 -21.15 14.99 12.85
CA THR A 550 -21.59 14.44 14.14
C THR A 550 -22.25 13.08 13.93
N VAL A 551 -21.63 12.04 14.48
CA VAL A 551 -22.16 10.68 14.51
C VAL A 551 -22.62 10.36 15.92
N VAL A 552 -23.81 9.78 16.07
CA VAL A 552 -24.33 9.34 17.37
C VAL A 552 -24.59 7.84 17.32
N ALA A 553 -23.93 7.10 18.21
CA ALA A 553 -24.26 5.71 18.48
C ALA A 553 -25.35 5.64 19.56
N THR A 554 -26.44 4.92 19.28
CA THR A 554 -27.48 4.59 20.25
C THR A 554 -27.22 3.20 20.80
N LEU A 555 -27.26 3.07 22.13
CA LEU A 555 -26.96 1.83 22.85
C LEU A 555 -28.24 1.12 23.33
N ASP A 556 -28.28 -0.21 23.25
CA ASP A 556 -29.40 -1.02 23.75
C ASP A 556 -29.49 -1.05 25.29
N ARG A 557 -28.40 -0.71 25.97
CA ARG A 557 -28.25 -0.62 27.44
C ARG A 557 -27.34 0.54 27.81
N ASP A 558 -27.21 0.81 29.10
CA ASP A 558 -26.32 1.86 29.58
C ASP A 558 -24.86 1.52 29.24
N ALA A 559 -24.10 2.50 28.74
CA ALA A 559 -22.67 2.38 28.51
C ALA A 559 -21.97 2.04 29.83
N PRO A 560 -21.08 1.04 29.90
CA PRO A 560 -20.34 0.73 31.12
C PRO A 560 -19.51 1.91 31.61
N GLU A 561 -19.39 2.04 32.92
CA GLU A 561 -18.79 3.24 33.52
C GLU A 561 -17.30 3.24 33.23
N GLY A 562 -16.76 4.37 32.77
CA GLY A 562 -15.36 4.54 32.41
C GLY A 562 -14.93 3.83 31.11
N ALA A 563 -15.84 3.12 30.42
CA ALA A 563 -15.49 2.48 29.15
C ALA A 563 -15.07 3.53 28.12
N THR A 564 -14.02 3.23 27.36
CA THR A 564 -13.58 4.10 26.26
C THR A 564 -14.27 3.67 24.98
N TRP A 565 -14.86 4.63 24.27
CA TRP A 565 -15.56 4.40 23.02
C TRP A 565 -14.81 5.02 21.86
N THR A 566 -14.73 4.30 20.76
CA THR A 566 -14.06 4.74 19.54
C THR A 566 -14.97 4.46 18.35
N LEU A 567 -15.06 5.40 17.43
CA LEU A 567 -15.71 5.20 16.14
C LEU A 567 -14.63 5.06 15.08
N ARG A 568 -14.60 3.90 14.42
CA ARG A 568 -13.79 3.65 13.24
C ARG A 568 -14.56 4.06 11.99
N VAL A 569 -13.86 4.70 11.06
CA VAL A 569 -14.40 5.25 9.81
C VAL A 569 -13.52 4.77 8.65
N ARG A 570 -14.15 4.27 7.60
CA ARG A 570 -13.48 3.94 6.33
C ARG A 570 -14.32 4.39 5.14
N ARG A 571 -13.67 4.71 4.03
CA ARG A 571 -14.34 5.21 2.83
C ARG A 571 -15.30 4.19 2.22
N ASP A 572 -14.89 2.93 2.13
CA ASP A 572 -15.73 1.83 1.68
C ASP A 572 -15.17 0.48 2.17
N ARG A 573 -15.84 -0.61 1.81
CA ARG A 573 -15.53 -1.97 2.26
C ARG A 573 -14.22 -2.55 1.74
N MET A 574 -13.66 -1.97 0.68
CA MET A 574 -12.44 -2.48 0.02
C MET A 574 -11.17 -1.84 0.55
N VAL A 575 -11.31 -0.74 1.29
CA VAL A 575 -10.21 0.04 1.86
C VAL A 575 -9.31 -0.84 2.76
N SER A 576 -8.00 -0.59 2.67
CA SER A 576 -7.00 -1.23 3.54
C SER A 576 -7.21 -0.87 5.01
N ASP A 577 -6.85 -1.77 5.94
CA ASP A 577 -6.93 -1.50 7.38
C ASP A 577 -6.08 -0.28 7.79
N THR A 578 -5.02 0.02 7.04
CA THR A 578 -4.14 1.19 7.25
C THR A 578 -4.81 2.53 6.97
N GLU A 579 -5.92 2.54 6.23
CA GLU A 579 -6.69 3.75 5.91
C GLU A 579 -7.87 3.95 6.87
N ILE A 580 -8.10 3.02 7.81
CA ILE A 580 -9.14 3.16 8.82
C ILE A 580 -8.73 4.26 9.79
N ARG A 581 -9.63 5.24 9.96
CA ARG A 581 -9.44 6.34 10.92
C ARG A 581 -10.31 6.11 12.15
N SER A 582 -9.84 6.58 13.30
CA SER A 582 -10.53 6.40 14.59
C SER A 582 -10.74 7.73 15.28
N VAL A 583 -11.93 7.95 15.83
CA VAL A 583 -12.23 9.10 16.70
C VAL A 583 -12.79 8.64 18.04
N ARG A 584 -12.41 9.31 19.13
CA ARG A 584 -12.94 9.00 20.46
C ARG A 584 -14.33 9.58 20.64
N GLY A 585 -15.21 8.80 21.27
CA GLY A 585 -16.58 9.19 21.60
C GLY A 585 -16.73 9.77 23.00
N VAL A 586 -17.74 10.62 23.18
CA VAL A 586 -18.18 11.14 24.48
C VAL A 586 -19.52 10.51 24.82
N VAL A 587 -19.58 9.82 25.95
CA VAL A 587 -20.82 9.22 26.47
C VAL A 587 -21.71 10.31 27.04
N ASP A 588 -23.00 10.28 26.68
CA ASP A 588 -23.97 11.24 27.21
C ASP A 588 -24.30 11.02 28.68
N ALA A 589 -24.93 12.02 29.33
CA ALA A 589 -25.27 11.93 30.76
C ALA A 589 -26.25 10.79 31.08
N ALA A 590 -27.10 10.42 30.12
CA ALA A 590 -28.02 9.28 30.25
C ALA A 590 -27.33 7.92 30.00
N ARG A 591 -26.07 7.93 29.55
CA ARG A 591 -25.25 6.77 29.18
C ARG A 591 -25.91 5.89 28.12
N ARG A 592 -26.82 6.43 27.31
CA ARG A 592 -27.54 5.71 26.26
C ARG A 592 -27.08 6.09 24.87
N ARG A 593 -26.28 7.15 24.76
CA ARG A 593 -25.71 7.61 23.51
C ARG A 593 -24.23 7.89 23.65
N VAL A 594 -23.52 7.67 22.56
CA VAL A 594 -22.13 8.08 22.42
C VAL A 594 -22.03 8.98 21.20
N THR A 595 -21.53 10.19 21.40
CA THR A 595 -21.37 11.18 20.33
C THR A 595 -19.92 11.20 19.88
N PHE A 596 -19.73 11.18 18.56
CA PHE A 596 -18.44 11.23 17.90
C PHE A 596 -18.40 12.43 16.95
N LEU A 597 -17.29 13.16 16.97
CA LEU A 597 -17.03 14.27 16.06
C LEU A 597 -16.01 13.80 15.02
N VAL A 598 -16.49 13.45 13.83
CA VAL A 598 -15.66 12.97 12.73
C VAL A 598 -15.21 14.17 11.89
N PRO A 599 -13.90 14.42 11.69
CA PRO A 599 -13.43 15.50 10.82
C PRO A 599 -14.08 15.45 9.42
N ARG A 600 -14.44 16.61 8.86
CA ARG A 600 -15.19 16.67 7.59
C ARG A 600 -14.44 15.97 6.45
N GLY A 601 -13.11 16.07 6.41
CA GLY A 601 -12.25 15.38 5.44
C GLY A 601 -12.34 13.84 5.47
N TRP A 602 -12.84 13.24 6.55
CA TRP A 602 -13.01 11.79 6.70
C TRP A 602 -14.46 11.35 6.42
N SER A 603 -15.36 12.29 6.11
CA SER A 603 -16.80 12.04 5.95
C SER A 603 -17.23 12.18 4.49
N TRP A 604 -16.93 11.16 3.70
CA TRP A 604 -17.29 11.09 2.28
C TRP A 604 -18.82 11.07 2.08
N PRO A 605 -19.33 11.20 0.83
CA PRO A 605 -20.77 11.05 0.57
C PRO A 605 -21.33 9.68 1.00
N ARG A 606 -20.47 8.65 1.01
CA ARG A 606 -20.72 7.31 1.56
C ARG A 606 -19.45 6.86 2.28
N PHE A 607 -19.61 6.36 3.50
CA PHE A 607 -18.53 5.77 4.30
C PHE A 607 -19.11 4.74 5.26
N ASP A 608 -18.29 3.80 5.69
CA ASP A 608 -18.69 2.81 6.69
C ASP A 608 -18.23 3.26 8.09
N LEU A 609 -19.04 2.90 9.07
CA LEU A 609 -18.88 3.19 10.48
C LEU A 609 -18.82 1.89 11.28
N GLN A 610 -17.88 1.79 12.20
CA GLN A 610 -17.79 0.70 13.16
C GLN A 610 -17.60 1.28 14.57
N VAL A 611 -18.52 0.96 15.47
CA VAL A 611 -18.45 1.40 16.87
C VAL A 611 -17.69 0.37 17.67
N CYS A 612 -16.66 0.82 18.38
CA CYS A 612 -15.82 0.01 19.24
C CYS A 612 -15.86 0.53 20.68
N MET A 613 -15.61 -0.38 21.63
CA MET A 613 -15.47 -0.08 23.04
C MET A 613 -14.34 -0.88 23.68
N VAL A 614 -13.68 -0.27 24.66
CA VAL A 614 -12.75 -0.92 25.59
C VAL A 614 -13.38 -0.85 26.98
N PRO A 615 -13.71 -2.00 27.61
CA PRO A 615 -14.27 -2.03 28.95
C PRO A 615 -13.25 -1.57 29.99
N VAL A 616 -13.72 -1.07 31.13
CA VAL A 616 -12.81 -0.61 32.19
C VAL A 616 -12.01 -1.76 32.77
N GLY A 617 -10.69 -1.55 32.83
CA GLY A 617 -9.75 -2.52 33.37
C GLY A 617 -9.48 -3.71 32.46
N GLY A 618 -10.10 -3.77 31.27
CA GLY A 618 -9.75 -4.73 30.23
C GLY A 618 -8.73 -4.15 29.25
N ASN A 619 -7.85 -5.00 28.74
CA ASN A 619 -6.89 -4.63 27.69
C ASN A 619 -7.35 -5.05 26.29
N TRP A 620 -8.65 -5.36 26.14
CA TRP A 620 -9.24 -5.81 24.88
C TRP A 620 -10.29 -4.83 24.36
N SER A 621 -10.45 -4.79 23.04
CA SER A 621 -11.50 -4.00 22.38
C SER A 621 -12.57 -4.91 21.77
N TRP A 622 -13.83 -4.51 21.91
CA TRP A 622 -14.97 -5.06 21.19
C TRP A 622 -15.44 -4.07 20.14
N CYS A 623 -15.72 -4.54 18.93
CA CYS A 623 -16.29 -3.73 17.86
C CYS A 623 -17.55 -4.39 17.30
N GLU A 624 -18.58 -3.59 17.01
CA GLU A 624 -19.74 -4.06 16.27
C GLU A 624 -19.41 -4.25 14.77
N GLY A 625 -20.34 -4.83 14.00
CA GLY A 625 -20.17 -4.95 12.55
C GLY A 625 -20.14 -3.59 11.86
N TRP A 626 -19.49 -3.52 10.69
CA TRP A 626 -19.48 -2.33 9.85
C TRP A 626 -20.89 -2.00 9.36
N THR A 627 -21.26 -0.72 9.48
CA THR A 627 -22.54 -0.18 9.02
C THR A 627 -22.32 0.94 8.02
N SER A 628 -23.09 0.98 6.93
CA SER A 628 -23.01 2.08 5.96
C SER A 628 -23.68 3.33 6.55
N GLY A 629 -22.93 4.44 6.62
CA GLY A 629 -23.38 5.73 7.16
C GLY A 629 -24.00 6.69 6.15
#